data_AF-A0A835RT24-F1
#
_entry.id   AF-A0A835RT24-F1
#
_cell.length_a   1.000
_cell.length_b   1.000
_cell.length_c   1.000
_cell.angle_alpha   90.00
_cell.angle_beta   90.00
_cell.angle_gamma   90.00
#
_symmetry.space_group_name_H-M   'P 1'
#
loop_
_entity.id
_entity.type
_entity.pdbx_description
1 polymer ?
#
loop_
_entity_poly.entity_id
_entity_poly.type
_entity_poly.pdbx_seq_one_letter_code
_entity_poly.pdbx_strand_id
1 'polypeptide(L)'
;MISWVRKIHQSGISFSFRTFNSVLNSCPTVVTMTKNVHSLPLSIEDFFRKVEEDCLCSDEVLLLQELVKLPLLADMLEWSESEGKLDLHGLHLSSAYVIILQWMEELRLRFSMENIVPVEVSIICGSGKHSKSIGKSHVKKLVSEMMTRLRSPLRIDRKNIGRFIANGKRIKDWLC
;
A
#
# COMPACT_ATOMS: atom_id res chain seq x y z
N MET A 1 -9.85 20.49 -3.62
CA MET A 1 -9.20 19.40 -2.85
C MET A 1 -7.68 19.46 -2.94
N ILE A 2 -7.09 19.57 -4.14
CA ILE A 2 -5.63 19.67 -4.35
C ILE A 2 -4.97 20.77 -3.52
N SER A 3 -5.50 21.99 -3.56
CA SER A 3 -4.97 23.13 -2.80
C SER A 3 -4.96 22.90 -1.29
N TRP A 4 -5.91 22.12 -0.77
CA TRP A 4 -5.98 21.76 0.63
C TRP A 4 -4.93 20.71 1.01
N VAL A 5 -4.76 19.66 0.19
CA VAL A 5 -3.69 18.65 0.39
C VAL A 5 -2.32 19.31 0.37
N ARG A 6 -2.07 20.19 -0.62
CA ARG A 6 -0.82 20.96 -0.72
C ARG A 6 -0.55 21.81 0.52
N LYS A 7 -1.56 22.52 1.03
CA LYS A 7 -1.42 23.34 2.24
C LYS A 7 -1.08 22.51 3.47
N ILE A 8 -1.72 21.35 3.64
CA ILE A 8 -1.42 20.43 4.75
C ILE A 8 0.03 19.96 4.68
N HIS A 9 0.44 19.49 3.50
CA HIS A 9 1.81 19.03 3.26
C HIS A 9 2.84 20.12 3.57
N GLN A 10 2.61 21.35 3.06
CA GLN A 10 3.48 22.51 3.30
C GLN A 10 3.50 22.96 4.77
N SER A 11 2.44 22.69 5.52
CA SER A 11 2.34 23.04 6.94
C SER A 11 2.99 22.00 7.86
N GLY A 12 3.57 20.93 7.31
CA GLY A 12 4.19 19.85 8.08
C GLY A 12 3.21 19.06 8.96
N ILE A 13 1.90 19.21 8.72
CA ILE A 13 0.86 18.50 9.47
C ILE A 13 0.79 17.07 8.92
N SER A 14 0.88 16.08 9.80
CA SER A 14 0.80 14.68 9.41
C SER A 14 -0.57 14.34 8.82
N PHE A 15 -0.56 13.53 7.77
CA PHE A 15 -1.77 13.05 7.15
C PHE A 15 -2.23 11.81 7.92
N SER A 16 -3.45 11.80 8.46
CA SER A 16 -3.97 10.57 9.05
C SER A 16 -4.39 9.57 7.97
N PHE A 17 -4.29 8.27 8.25
CA PHE A 17 -4.82 7.25 7.33
C PHE A 17 -6.33 7.40 7.08
N ARG A 18 -7.08 7.99 8.03
CA ARG A 18 -8.50 8.30 7.85
C ARG A 18 -8.71 9.37 6.79
N THR A 19 -7.89 10.42 6.83
CA THR A 19 -7.89 11.47 5.82
C THR A 19 -7.54 10.88 4.46
N PHE A 20 -6.52 10.02 4.41
CA PHE A 20 -6.10 9.34 3.18
C PHE A 20 -7.20 8.47 2.57
N ASN A 21 -7.90 7.68 3.41
CA ASN A 21 -9.09 6.94 3.00
C ASN A 21 -10.14 7.86 2.39
N SER A 22 -10.47 8.98 3.04
CA SER A 22 -11.48 9.92 2.55
C SER A 22 -11.12 10.53 1.19
N VAL A 23 -9.87 10.95 1.00
CA VAL A 23 -9.44 11.55 -0.27
C VAL A 23 -9.42 10.51 -1.39
N LEU A 24 -8.80 9.33 -1.19
CA LEU A 24 -8.77 8.30 -2.24
C LEU A 24 -10.13 7.69 -2.55
N ASN A 25 -11.04 7.63 -1.59
CA ASN A 25 -12.41 7.19 -1.86
C ASN A 25 -13.21 8.21 -2.69
N SER A 26 -12.72 9.45 -2.78
CA SER A 26 -13.26 10.51 -3.65
C SER A 26 -12.61 10.51 -5.05
N CYS A 27 -11.68 9.59 -5.32
CA CYS A 27 -10.98 9.43 -6.59
C CYS A 27 -11.65 8.29 -7.41
N PRO A 28 -12.64 8.59 -8.27
CA PRO A 28 -13.46 7.58 -8.94
C PRO A 28 -12.66 6.67 -9.87
N THR A 29 -11.56 7.16 -10.46
CA THR A 29 -10.70 6.36 -11.34
C THR A 29 -10.05 5.23 -10.55
N VAL A 30 -9.44 5.55 -9.40
CA VAL A 30 -8.79 4.55 -8.53
C VAL A 30 -9.80 3.60 -7.89
N VAL A 31 -10.94 4.13 -7.43
CA VAL A 31 -12.02 3.31 -6.86
C VAL A 31 -12.55 2.31 -7.90
N THR A 32 -12.71 2.73 -9.16
CA THR A 32 -13.17 1.84 -10.22
C THR A 32 -12.11 0.80 -10.57
N MET A 33 -10.84 1.21 -10.68
CA MET A 33 -9.71 0.33 -10.95
C MET A 33 -9.62 -0.82 -9.93
N THR A 34 -9.75 -0.50 -8.64
CA THR A 34 -9.67 -1.50 -7.55
C THR A 34 -10.83 -2.49 -7.48
N LYS A 35 -11.89 -2.32 -8.29
CA LYS A 35 -12.94 -3.34 -8.43
C LYS A 35 -12.44 -4.58 -9.17
N ASN A 36 -11.44 -4.44 -10.06
CA ASN A 36 -10.83 -5.55 -10.78
C ASN A 36 -9.37 -5.76 -10.35
N VAL A 37 -9.16 -6.49 -9.25
CA VAL A 37 -7.84 -6.74 -8.67
C VAL A 37 -6.86 -7.46 -9.61
N HIS A 38 -7.38 -8.24 -10.56
CA HIS A 38 -6.58 -9.03 -11.50
C HIS A 38 -5.87 -8.19 -12.56
N SER A 39 -6.41 -7.01 -12.89
CA SER A 39 -5.86 -6.11 -13.90
C SER A 39 -5.16 -4.89 -13.31
N LEU A 40 -4.94 -4.86 -11.99
CA LEU A 40 -4.30 -3.71 -11.34
C LEU A 40 -2.85 -3.54 -11.80
N PRO A 41 -2.41 -2.31 -12.07
CA PRO A 41 -0.99 -1.99 -12.14
C PRO A 41 -0.23 -2.46 -10.89
N LEU A 42 1.05 -2.80 -11.06
CA LEU A 42 1.87 -3.37 -9.98
C LEU A 42 3.07 -2.48 -9.60
N SER A 43 3.20 -1.31 -10.23
CA SER A 43 4.19 -0.26 -9.93
C SER A 43 3.51 1.11 -9.84
N ILE A 44 4.16 2.08 -9.19
CA ILE A 44 3.66 3.47 -9.15
C ILE A 44 3.62 4.07 -10.57
N GLU A 45 4.60 3.77 -11.41
CA GLU A 45 4.65 4.27 -12.79
C GLU A 45 3.47 3.75 -13.62
N ASP A 46 3.24 2.44 -13.61
CA ASP A 46 2.13 1.83 -14.33
C ASP A 46 0.77 2.28 -13.77
N PHE A 47 0.71 2.55 -12.45
CA PHE A 47 -0.46 3.13 -11.81
C PHE A 47 -0.79 4.51 -12.36
N PHE A 48 0.18 5.42 -12.41
CA PHE A 48 -0.06 6.76 -12.95
C PHE A 48 -0.37 6.74 -14.45
N ARG A 49 0.33 5.91 -15.24
CA ARG A 49 0.00 5.73 -16.66
C ARG A 49 -1.44 5.27 -16.84
N LYS A 50 -1.90 4.28 -16.05
CA LYS A 50 -3.27 3.78 -16.13
C LYS A 50 -4.30 4.82 -15.68
N VAL A 51 -3.98 5.59 -14.64
CA VAL A 51 -4.82 6.69 -14.19
C VAL A 51 -4.93 7.76 -15.28
N GLU A 52 -3.83 8.15 -15.93
CA GLU A 52 -3.84 9.15 -17.01
C GLU A 52 -4.64 8.68 -18.23
N GLU A 53 -4.59 7.38 -18.55
CA GLU A 53 -5.39 6.78 -19.63
C GLU A 53 -6.90 6.73 -19.31
N ASP A 54 -7.26 6.34 -18.08
CA ASP A 54 -8.66 6.10 -17.70
C ASP A 54 -9.36 7.34 -17.14
N CYS A 55 -8.60 8.34 -16.67
CA CYS A 55 -9.17 9.49 -16.00
C CYS A 55 -9.75 10.50 -16.97
N LEU A 56 -11.00 10.90 -16.72
CA LEU A 56 -11.69 11.94 -17.48
C LEU A 56 -11.35 13.36 -16.97
N CYS A 57 -10.54 13.49 -15.93
CA CYS A 57 -10.28 14.75 -15.22
C CYS A 57 -8.81 14.90 -14.78
N SER A 58 -8.12 15.92 -15.29
CA SER A 58 -6.72 16.21 -14.91
C SER A 58 -6.53 16.46 -13.41
N ASP A 59 -7.56 16.96 -12.72
CA ASP A 59 -7.48 17.31 -11.30
C ASP A 59 -7.33 16.07 -10.41
N GLU A 60 -7.92 14.93 -10.77
CA GLU A 60 -7.77 13.68 -10.02
C GLU A 60 -6.32 13.19 -10.11
N VAL A 61 -5.71 13.26 -11.30
CA VAL A 61 -4.31 12.88 -11.50
C VAL A 61 -3.38 13.74 -10.64
N LEU A 62 -3.57 15.07 -10.69
CA LEU A 62 -2.79 16.01 -9.88
C LEU A 62 -2.98 15.76 -8.38
N LEU A 63 -4.20 15.45 -7.94
CA LEU A 63 -4.47 15.12 -6.55
C LEU A 63 -3.71 13.86 -6.11
N LEU A 64 -3.72 12.81 -6.93
CA LEU A 64 -3.02 11.55 -6.65
C LEU A 64 -1.51 11.76 -6.60
N GLN A 65 -0.96 12.57 -7.51
CA GLN A 65 0.46 12.94 -7.50
C GLN A 65 0.88 13.68 -6.23
N GLU A 66 0.01 14.54 -5.67
CA GLU A 66 0.28 15.18 -4.38
C GLU A 66 0.14 14.19 -3.21
N LEU A 67 -0.83 13.28 -3.26
CA LEU A 67 -1.07 12.31 -2.20
C LEU A 67 0.08 11.32 -2.02
N VAL A 68 0.66 10.80 -3.10
CA VAL A 68 1.77 9.83 -3.01
C VAL A 68 3.08 10.45 -2.51
N LYS A 69 3.18 11.78 -2.48
CA LYS A 69 4.33 12.49 -1.91
C LYS A 69 4.22 12.65 -0.40
N LEU A 70 3.05 12.38 0.18
CA LEU A 70 2.85 12.49 1.61
C LEU A 70 3.58 11.37 2.35
N PRO A 71 4.25 11.65 3.48
CA PRO A 71 5.02 10.66 4.23
C PRO A 71 4.12 9.71 5.06
N LEU A 72 2.91 9.38 4.57
CA LEU A 72 1.95 8.55 5.30
C LEU A 72 2.49 7.14 5.57
N LEU A 73 3.29 6.60 4.66
CA LEU A 73 3.88 5.28 4.82
C LEU A 73 4.78 5.18 6.07
N ALA A 74 5.44 6.28 6.47
CA ALA A 74 6.30 6.29 7.65
C ALA A 74 5.54 5.98 8.94
N ASP A 75 4.27 6.38 9.02
CA ASP A 75 3.41 6.11 10.17
C ASP A 75 2.84 4.67 10.17
N MET A 76 2.87 3.98 9.01
CA MET A 76 2.29 2.64 8.83
C MET A 76 3.34 1.53 8.71
N LEU A 77 4.60 1.90 8.50
CA LEU A 77 5.72 1.00 8.32
C LEU A 77 6.63 1.04 9.55
N GLU A 78 6.57 -0.02 10.35
CA GLU A 78 7.59 -0.26 11.37
C GLU A 78 8.82 -0.89 10.71
N TRP A 79 10.01 -0.40 11.07
CA TRP A 79 11.27 -0.87 10.49
C TRP A 79 12.36 -0.97 11.53
N SER A 80 12.93 -2.17 11.66
CA SER A 80 13.99 -2.51 12.62
C SER A 80 14.77 -3.73 12.13
N GLU A 81 15.83 -4.13 12.83
CA GLU A 81 16.57 -5.36 12.52
C GLU A 81 15.72 -6.63 12.65
N SER A 82 14.71 -6.64 13.51
CA SER A 82 13.86 -7.82 13.74
C SER A 82 12.67 -7.86 12.80
N GLU A 83 12.02 -6.72 12.54
CA GLU A 83 10.76 -6.66 11.80
C GLU A 83 10.68 -5.44 10.86
N GLY A 84 10.23 -5.69 9.63
CA GLY A 84 9.70 -4.70 8.70
C GLY A 84 8.20 -4.93 8.49
N LYS A 85 7.33 -4.18 9.17
CA LYS A 85 5.88 -4.46 9.24
C LYS A 85 5.05 -3.32 8.68
N LEU A 86 4.24 -3.64 7.67
CA LEU A 86 3.22 -2.75 7.12
C LEU A 86 1.85 -3.08 7.70
N ASP A 87 1.19 -2.12 8.37
CA ASP A 87 -0.19 -2.28 8.83
C ASP A 87 -1.20 -1.61 7.88
N LEU A 88 -2.02 -2.43 7.21
CA LEU A 88 -3.10 -1.97 6.32
C LEU A 88 -4.48 -2.05 7.01
N HIS A 89 -4.54 -2.39 8.30
CA HIS A 89 -5.79 -2.52 9.01
C HIS A 89 -6.57 -1.19 9.03
N GLY A 90 -7.85 -1.25 8.66
CA GLY A 90 -8.71 -0.06 8.61
C GLY A 90 -8.55 0.78 7.34
N LEU A 91 -7.68 0.40 6.40
CA LEU A 91 -7.63 1.03 5.09
C LEU A 91 -8.78 0.59 4.19
N HIS A 92 -9.24 1.52 3.37
CA HIS A 92 -10.13 1.20 2.24
C HIS A 92 -9.34 0.50 1.13
N LEU A 93 -10.03 -0.18 0.21
CA LEU A 93 -9.39 -0.98 -0.83
C LEU A 93 -8.47 -0.16 -1.75
N SER A 94 -8.93 1.02 -2.19
CA SER A 94 -8.14 1.96 -2.99
C SER A 94 -6.91 2.46 -2.24
N SER A 95 -7.07 2.77 -0.96
CA SER A 95 -5.97 3.22 -0.10
C SER A 95 -4.95 2.13 0.16
N ALA A 96 -5.38 0.92 0.48
CA ALA A 96 -4.49 -0.23 0.64
C ALA A 96 -3.68 -0.49 -0.63
N TYR A 97 -4.32 -0.40 -1.81
CA TYR A 97 -3.65 -0.56 -3.09
C TYR A 97 -2.53 0.46 -3.30
N VAL A 98 -2.83 1.74 -3.15
CA VAL A 98 -1.83 2.81 -3.32
C VAL A 98 -0.70 2.74 -2.28
N ILE A 99 -1.01 2.31 -1.05
CA ILE A 99 0.00 2.11 0.01
C ILE A 99 0.90 0.92 -0.29
N ILE A 100 0.38 -0.18 -0.84
CA ILE A 100 1.22 -1.34 -1.23
C ILE A 100 2.21 -0.95 -2.33
N LEU A 101 1.79 -0.13 -3.31
CA LEU A 101 2.69 0.37 -4.34
C LEU A 101 3.82 1.23 -3.75
N GLN A 102 3.49 2.17 -2.87
CA GLN A 102 4.48 2.99 -2.16
C GLN A 102 5.40 2.16 -1.27
N TRP A 103 4.85 1.17 -0.57
CA TRP A 103 5.62 0.28 0.28
C TRP A 103 6.68 -0.51 -0.50
N MET A 104 6.37 -0.97 -1.71
CA MET A 104 7.37 -1.68 -2.52
C MET A 104 8.52 -0.76 -2.95
N GLU A 105 8.24 0.48 -3.34
CA GLU A 105 9.28 1.47 -3.66
C GLU A 105 10.12 1.84 -2.43
N GLU A 106 9.48 2.03 -1.29
CA GLU A 106 10.16 2.29 -0.02
C GLU A 106 11.08 1.14 0.39
N LEU A 107 10.64 -0.11 0.23
CA LEU A 107 11.49 -1.26 0.52
C LEU A 107 12.71 -1.32 -0.39
N ARG A 108 12.56 -1.05 -1.70
CA ARG A 108 13.71 -0.95 -2.62
C ARG A 108 14.69 0.13 -2.18
N LEU A 109 14.17 1.29 -1.79
CA LEU A 109 14.97 2.41 -1.29
C LEU A 109 15.76 1.99 -0.04
N ARG A 110 15.08 1.43 0.98
CA ARG A 110 15.74 0.99 2.21
C ARG A 110 16.76 -0.11 1.99
N PHE A 111 16.47 -1.11 1.15
CA PHE A 111 17.43 -2.18 0.89
C PHE A 111 18.68 -1.73 0.12
N SER A 112 18.58 -0.62 -0.62
CA SER A 112 19.69 -0.02 -1.35
C SER A 112 20.50 0.99 -0.53
N MET A 113 19.86 1.73 0.37
CA MET A 113 20.51 2.78 1.17
C MET A 113 20.90 2.32 2.58
N GLU A 114 20.10 1.47 3.21
CA GLU A 114 20.31 1.02 4.57
C GLU A 114 21.06 -0.31 4.62
N ASN A 115 21.90 -0.48 5.64
CA ASN A 115 22.54 -1.76 5.94
C ASN A 115 21.63 -2.73 6.73
N ILE A 116 20.38 -2.33 7.02
CA ILE A 116 19.45 -3.14 7.79
C ILE A 116 18.56 -3.94 6.85
N VAL A 117 18.62 -5.27 7.02
CA VAL A 117 17.65 -6.20 6.42
C VAL A 117 16.91 -6.85 7.58
N PRO A 118 15.60 -6.56 7.79
CA PRO A 118 14.85 -7.17 8.88
C PRO A 118 14.85 -8.70 8.77
N VAL A 119 14.81 -9.38 9.90
CA VAL A 119 14.67 -10.85 9.92
C VAL A 119 13.36 -11.28 9.24
N GLU A 120 12.26 -10.59 9.56
CA GLU A 120 10.93 -10.84 9.00
C GLU A 120 10.34 -9.56 8.40
N VAL A 121 9.77 -9.69 7.20
CA VAL A 121 8.93 -8.64 6.61
C VAL A 121 7.49 -9.14 6.62
N SER A 122 6.56 -8.29 7.06
CA SER A 122 5.16 -8.67 7.17
C SER A 122 4.17 -7.58 6.72
N ILE A 123 2.98 -8.02 6.27
CA ILE A 123 1.85 -7.15 5.94
C ILE A 123 0.64 -7.61 6.77
N ILE A 124 0.04 -6.71 7.53
CA ILE A 124 -1.20 -6.94 8.29
C ILE A 124 -2.38 -6.40 7.49
N CYS A 125 -3.32 -7.27 7.13
CA CYS A 125 -4.57 -6.92 6.44
C CYS A 125 -5.78 -6.87 7.38
N GLY A 126 -5.56 -7.08 8.68
CA GLY A 126 -6.59 -7.15 9.73
C GLY A 126 -6.45 -8.35 10.66
N SER A 127 -7.28 -8.39 11.70
CA SER A 127 -7.10 -9.33 12.83
C SER A 127 -7.63 -10.74 12.61
N GLY A 128 -8.47 -10.99 11.60
CA GLY A 128 -9.07 -12.30 11.30
C GLY A 128 -9.99 -12.90 12.38
N LYS A 129 -9.93 -12.40 13.62
CA LYS A 129 -10.58 -12.95 14.83
C LYS A 129 -12.01 -12.43 15.05
N HIS A 130 -12.37 -11.27 14.49
CA HIS A 130 -13.68 -10.63 14.72
C HIS A 130 -14.41 -10.16 13.46
N SER A 131 -13.86 -10.39 12.26
CA SER A 131 -14.61 -10.15 11.03
C SER A 131 -15.74 -11.16 10.94
N LYS A 132 -17.01 -10.71 10.94
CA LYS A 132 -18.21 -11.53 10.69
C LYS A 132 -18.13 -12.37 9.40
N SER A 133 -17.12 -12.13 8.57
CA SER A 133 -16.79 -12.83 7.34
C SER A 133 -15.34 -13.31 7.35
N ILE A 134 -15.07 -14.43 8.04
CA ILE A 134 -13.80 -15.15 7.99
C ILE A 134 -13.38 -15.32 6.51
N GLY A 135 -12.21 -14.79 6.15
CA GLY A 135 -11.64 -14.93 4.80
C GLY A 135 -12.16 -13.98 3.71
N LYS A 136 -13.07 -13.03 3.99
CA LYS A 136 -13.61 -12.10 2.97
C LYS A 136 -13.03 -10.69 2.98
N SER A 137 -11.91 -10.44 3.69
CA SER A 137 -11.27 -9.12 3.65
C SER A 137 -10.86 -8.78 2.21
N HIS A 138 -11.43 -7.71 1.66
CA HIS A 138 -11.08 -7.22 0.32
C HIS A 138 -9.61 -6.81 0.25
N VAL A 139 -9.08 -6.23 1.34
CA VAL A 139 -7.65 -5.89 1.46
C VAL A 139 -6.78 -7.15 1.43
N LYS A 140 -7.17 -8.22 2.14
CA LYS A 140 -6.44 -9.49 2.07
C LYS A 140 -6.45 -10.07 0.64
N LYS A 141 -7.59 -10.01 -0.06
CA LYS A 141 -7.69 -10.49 -1.45
C LYS A 141 -6.79 -9.68 -2.38
N LEU A 142 -6.79 -8.36 -2.25
CA LEU A 142 -5.91 -7.46 -2.97
C LEU A 142 -4.44 -7.80 -2.75
N VAL A 143 -4.00 -7.90 -1.49
CA VAL A 143 -2.61 -8.27 -1.16
C VAL A 143 -2.27 -9.64 -1.74
N SER A 144 -3.13 -10.65 -1.54
CA SER A 144 -2.91 -11.99 -2.07
C SER A 144 -2.75 -11.99 -3.59
N GLU A 145 -3.60 -11.26 -4.31
CA GLU A 145 -3.58 -11.18 -5.77
C GLU A 145 -2.30 -10.49 -6.26
N MET A 146 -1.98 -9.32 -5.73
CA MET A 146 -0.76 -8.57 -6.10
C MET A 146 0.50 -9.38 -5.82
N MET A 147 0.62 -9.97 -4.63
CA MET A 147 1.79 -10.75 -4.25
C MET A 147 1.93 -12.02 -5.10
N THR A 148 0.82 -12.62 -5.54
CA THR A 148 0.84 -13.77 -6.46
C THR A 148 1.33 -13.36 -7.84
N ARG A 149 0.77 -12.28 -8.41
CA ARG A 149 1.15 -11.76 -9.73
C ARG A 149 2.61 -11.31 -9.77
N LEU A 150 3.11 -10.73 -8.68
CA LEU A 150 4.50 -10.32 -8.52
C LEU A 150 5.46 -11.46 -8.18
N ARG A 151 4.96 -12.70 -8.00
CA ARG A 151 5.75 -13.85 -7.53
C ARG A 151 6.51 -13.57 -6.22
N SER A 152 5.94 -12.74 -5.35
CA SER A 152 6.51 -12.36 -4.07
C SER A 152 6.77 -13.59 -3.20
N PRO A 153 7.79 -13.58 -2.31
CA PRO A 153 8.00 -14.65 -1.35
C PRO A 153 7.06 -14.56 -0.13
N LEU A 154 6.24 -13.52 0.00
CA LEU A 154 5.24 -13.38 1.07
C LEU A 154 4.24 -14.54 1.05
N ARG A 155 3.98 -15.13 2.23
CA ARG A 155 3.00 -16.21 2.42
C ARG A 155 2.09 -15.86 3.59
N ILE A 156 0.87 -16.39 3.58
CA ILE A 156 -0.07 -16.22 4.70
C ILE A 156 0.53 -16.91 5.94
N ASP A 157 0.57 -16.18 7.05
CA ASP A 157 1.01 -16.72 8.33
C ASP A 157 0.03 -17.80 8.82
N ARG A 158 0.58 -18.96 9.21
CA ARG A 158 -0.20 -20.09 9.73
C ARG A 158 -0.89 -19.74 11.05
N LYS A 159 -0.34 -18.81 11.83
CA LYS A 159 -0.89 -18.37 13.12
C LYS A 159 -1.90 -17.24 12.99
N ASN A 160 -1.80 -16.45 11.91
CA ASN A 160 -2.69 -15.33 11.65
C ASN A 160 -3.02 -15.21 10.16
N ILE A 161 -4.21 -15.66 9.78
CA ILE A 161 -4.68 -15.63 8.38
C ILE A 161 -4.82 -14.22 7.80
N GLY A 162 -4.78 -13.18 8.63
CA GLY A 162 -4.80 -11.77 8.23
C GLY A 162 -3.40 -11.17 8.06
N ARG A 163 -2.33 -11.94 8.26
CA ARG A 163 -0.94 -11.50 8.16
C ARG A 163 -0.23 -12.28 7.05
N PHE A 164 0.57 -11.57 6.25
CA PHE A 164 1.51 -12.16 5.31
C PHE A 164 2.92 -11.97 5.86
N ILE A 165 3.77 -12.99 5.75
CA ILE A 165 5.14 -12.99 6.27
C ILE A 165 6.13 -13.56 5.25
N ALA A 166 7.36 -13.08 5.29
CA ALA A 166 8.52 -13.65 4.60
C ALA A 166 9.82 -13.30 5.34
N ASN A 167 10.85 -14.10 5.12
CA ASN A 167 12.20 -13.74 5.55
C ASN A 167 12.69 -12.50 4.79
N GLY A 168 13.25 -11.51 5.49
CA GLY A 168 13.62 -10.24 4.86
C GLY A 168 14.73 -10.36 3.83
N LYS A 169 15.66 -11.31 3.95
CA LYS A 169 16.65 -11.58 2.89
C LYS A 169 15.96 -12.01 1.59
N ARG A 170 14.97 -12.90 1.67
CA ARG A 170 14.20 -13.32 0.47
C ARG A 170 13.42 -12.17 -0.16
N ILE A 171 12.96 -11.22 0.65
CA ILE A 171 12.26 -10.03 0.16
C ILE A 171 13.25 -9.09 -0.52
N LYS A 172 14.43 -8.88 0.06
CA LYS A 172 15.51 -8.12 -0.57
C LYS A 172 15.90 -8.72 -1.92
N ASP A 173 16.19 -10.02 -1.98
CA ASP A 173 16.54 -10.74 -3.22
C ASP A 173 15.41 -10.73 -4.28
N TRP A 174 14.17 -10.48 -3.87
CA TRP A 174 13.02 -10.37 -4.76
C TRP A 174 12.83 -8.95 -5.31
N LEU A 175 13.19 -7.92 -4.54
CA LEU A 175 12.98 -6.51 -4.90
C LEU A 175 14.19 -5.85 -5.54
N CYS A 176 15.39 -6.37 -5.29
CA CYS A 176 16.69 -5.86 -5.72
C CYS A 176 17.45 -6.92 -6.52
#